data_AF-A0A318K329-F1
#
_entry.id   AF-A0A318K329-F1
#
_cell.length_a   1.000
_cell.length_b   1.000
_cell.length_c   1.000
_cell.angle_alpha   90.00
_cell.angle_beta   90.00
_cell.angle_gamma   90.00
#
_symmetry.space_group_name_H-M   'P 1'
#
loop_
_entity.id
_entity.type
_entity.pdbx_description
1 polymer ?
#
loop_
_entity_poly.entity_id
_entity_poly.type
_entity_poly.pdbx_seq_one_letter_code
_entity_poly.pdbx_strand_id
1 'polypeptide(L)'
;MTTKCACGGGPWVKVSQCKGVAMFDPVTGEMLKVACPSMFCTGLVPLVEGKIGQHDGTVPGRCPWIGTRVVDDRADFAPHA
;
A
#
# COMPACT_ATOMS: atom_id res chain seq x y z
N MET A 1 19.05 6.04 -6.29
CA MET A 1 19.54 5.79 -4.92
C MET A 1 18.34 5.46 -4.05
N THR A 2 18.17 4.20 -3.65
CA THR A 2 17.07 3.79 -2.76
C THR A 2 17.62 3.79 -1.34
N THR A 3 17.36 4.86 -0.59
CA THR A 3 17.74 4.95 0.82
C THR A 3 16.88 3.96 1.60
N LYS A 4 17.35 2.73 1.79
CA LYS A 4 16.81 1.83 2.82
C LYS A 4 17.21 2.41 4.17
N CYS A 5 16.30 2.48 5.14
CA CYS A 5 16.66 2.77 6.52
C CYS A 5 17.64 1.69 7.02
N ALA A 6 18.50 2.06 7.98
CA ALA A 6 19.50 1.17 8.56
C ALA A 6 18.90 -0.11 9.19
N CYS A 7 17.61 -0.09 9.54
CA CYS A 7 16.86 -1.28 9.95
C CYS A 7 16.56 -2.28 8.81
N GLY A 8 17.17 -2.10 7.63
CA GLY A 8 16.81 -2.82 6.40
C GLY A 8 15.49 -2.36 5.79
N GLY A 9 14.87 -1.33 6.39
CA GLY A 9 13.53 -0.93 6.07
C GLY A 9 13.41 0.13 5.00
N GLY A 10 12.98 -0.25 3.80
CA GLY A 10 12.56 0.74 2.79
C GLY A 10 11.32 1.50 3.27
N PRO A 11 10.98 2.64 2.64
CA PRO A 11 9.69 3.28 2.89
C PRO A 11 8.58 2.33 2.43
N TRP A 12 7.95 1.67 3.40
CA TRP A 12 6.78 0.82 3.19
C TRP A 12 5.65 1.21 4.11
N VAL A 13 4.44 0.85 3.69
CA VAL A 13 3.20 0.99 4.44
C VAL A 13 2.54 -0.38 4.54
N LYS A 14 1.95 -0.69 5.68
CA LYS A 14 1.21 -1.94 5.89
C LYS A 14 -0.22 -1.84 5.34
N VAL A 15 -0.86 -2.96 5.00
CA VAL A 15 -2.28 -2.97 4.58
C VAL A 15 -3.18 -2.41 5.69
N SER A 16 -2.90 -2.71 6.96
CA SER A 16 -3.59 -2.09 8.11
C SER A 16 -3.54 -0.56 8.10
N GLN A 17 -2.41 0.02 7.70
CA GLN A 17 -2.21 1.48 7.58
C GLN A 17 -2.87 2.04 6.31
N CYS A 18 -3.19 1.19 5.36
CA CYS A 18 -3.98 1.48 4.16
C CYS A 18 -5.48 1.25 4.43
N LYS A 19 -5.97 1.72 5.59
CA LYS A 19 -7.36 1.55 6.06
C LYS A 19 -7.80 0.08 6.20
N GLY A 20 -6.87 -0.87 6.17
CA GLY A 20 -7.15 -2.31 6.21
C GLY A 20 -7.78 -2.86 4.93
N VAL A 21 -7.80 -2.11 3.83
CA VAL A 21 -8.49 -2.52 2.60
C VAL A 21 -7.49 -2.76 1.47
N ALA A 22 -7.46 -4.01 0.99
CA ALA A 22 -6.67 -4.44 -0.17
C ALA A 22 -7.49 -5.37 -1.06
N MET A 23 -7.21 -5.33 -2.36
CA MET A 23 -7.75 -6.24 -3.35
C MET A 23 -6.64 -7.15 -3.86
N PHE A 24 -6.89 -8.44 -3.85
CA PHE A 24 -5.96 -9.47 -4.29
C PHE A 24 -6.46 -10.14 -5.56
N ASP A 25 -5.51 -10.56 -6.40
CA ASP A 25 -5.78 -11.45 -7.50
C ASP A 25 -6.18 -12.83 -6.94
N PRO A 26 -7.36 -13.38 -7.32
CA PRO A 26 -7.85 -14.62 -6.75
C PRO A 26 -7.08 -15.87 -7.21
N VAL A 27 -6.27 -15.76 -8.27
CA VAL A 27 -5.52 -16.89 -8.84
C VAL A 27 -4.09 -16.93 -8.31
N THR A 28 -3.43 -15.78 -8.32
CA THR A 28 -2.01 -15.64 -7.94
C THR A 28 -1.81 -15.24 -6.48
N GLY A 29 -2.85 -14.67 -5.84
CA GLY A 29 -2.75 -14.11 -4.50
C GLY A 29 -1.99 -12.78 -4.44
N GLU A 30 -1.59 -12.21 -5.57
CA GLU A 30 -0.88 -10.94 -5.61
C GLU A 30 -1.79 -9.76 -5.26
N MET A 31 -1.22 -8.76 -4.57
CA MET A 31 -1.98 -7.56 -4.21
C MET A 31 -2.06 -6.61 -5.41
N LEU A 32 -3.27 -6.35 -5.89
CA LEU A 32 -3.52 -5.55 -7.09
C LEU A 32 -3.84 -4.09 -6.76
N LYS A 33 -4.58 -3.84 -5.68
CA LYS A 33 -5.00 -2.50 -5.27
C LYS A 33 -5.06 -2.38 -3.76
N VAL A 34 -4.94 -1.16 -3.25
CA VAL A 34 -5.06 -0.85 -1.82
C VAL A 34 -5.80 0.46 -1.62
N ALA A 35 -6.42 0.69 -0.47
CA ALA A 35 -6.89 2.05 -0.16
C ALA A 35 -5.69 2.95 0.17
N CYS A 36 -5.57 4.09 -0.50
CA CYS A 36 -4.44 5.00 -0.23
C CYS A 36 -4.47 5.48 1.24
N PRO A 37 -3.31 5.54 1.94
CA PRO A 37 -3.24 6.03 3.32
C PRO A 37 -3.66 7.49 3.47
N SER A 38 -3.55 8.28 2.39
CA SER A 38 -3.99 9.67 2.38
C SER A 38 -5.50 9.78 2.62
N MET A 39 -5.90 10.78 3.42
CA MET A 39 -7.30 11.16 3.59
C MET A 39 -7.88 11.86 2.34
N PHE A 40 -7.01 12.42 1.50
CA PHE A 40 -7.39 13.13 0.27
C PHE A 40 -7.45 12.22 -0.96
N CYS A 41 -7.20 10.92 -0.81
CA CYS A 41 -7.34 9.95 -1.87
C CYS A 41 -8.48 9.01 -1.52
N THR A 42 -9.40 8.82 -2.47
CA THR A 42 -10.61 8.01 -2.29
C THR A 42 -10.52 6.72 -3.09
N GLY A 43 -11.18 5.67 -2.61
CA GLY A 43 -11.22 4.38 -3.27
C GLY A 43 -9.92 3.58 -3.21
N LEU A 44 -9.85 2.56 -4.07
CA LEU A 44 -8.72 1.66 -4.23
C LEU A 44 -7.79 2.15 -5.34
N VAL A 45 -6.53 2.36 -4.99
CA VAL A 45 -5.47 2.80 -5.90
C VAL A 45 -4.66 1.59 -6.39
N PRO A 46 -4.18 1.61 -7.64
CA PRO A 46 -3.45 0.47 -8.19
C PRO A 46 -2.12 0.27 -7.48
N LEU A 47 -1.67 -0.99 -7.43
CA LEU A 47 -0.29 -1.33 -7.13
C LEU A 47 0.45 -1.65 -8.43
N VAL A 48 1.63 -1.07 -8.58
CA VAL A 48 2.57 -1.35 -9.68
C VAL A 48 3.84 -1.88 -9.03
N GLU A 49 4.18 -3.13 -9.29
CA GLU A 49 5.32 -3.83 -8.65
C GLU A 49 5.27 -3.76 -7.11
N GLY A 50 4.07 -3.94 -6.53
CA GLY A 50 3.85 -3.88 -5.09
C GLY A 50 4.01 -2.48 -4.46
N LYS A 51 4.04 -1.42 -5.27
CA LYS A 51 4.09 -0.02 -4.83
C LYS A 51 2.83 0.72 -5.24
N ILE A 52 2.43 1.71 -4.47
CA ILE A 52 1.29 2.57 -4.81
C ILE A 52 1.56 3.25 -6.16
N GLY A 53 0.73 2.92 -7.14
CA GLY A 53 0.77 3.47 -8.49
C GLY A 53 0.17 4.86 -8.56
N GLN A 54 0.26 5.47 -9.74
CA GLN A 54 -0.32 6.77 -10.01
C GLN A 54 -1.85 6.74 -9.85
N HIS A 55 -2.40 7.76 -9.20
CA HIS A 55 -3.82 7.95 -8.97
C HIS A 55 -4.11 9.41 -8.67
N ASP A 56 -5.36 9.82 -8.84
CA ASP A 56 -5.84 11.14 -8.51
C ASP A 56 -6.41 11.20 -7.08
N GLY A 57 -6.38 12.39 -6.50
CA GLY A 57 -7.00 12.69 -5.22
C GLY A 57 -8.12 13.72 -5.36
N THR A 58 -8.74 14.06 -4.24
CA THR A 58 -9.76 15.11 -4.14
C THR A 58 -9.17 16.52 -4.07
N VAL A 59 -7.85 16.63 -3.90
CA VAL A 59 -7.11 17.90 -3.88
C VAL A 59 -6.04 17.92 -4.98
N PRO A 60 -5.71 19.10 -5.55
CA PRO A 60 -4.64 19.20 -6.53
C PRO A 60 -3.28 18.78 -5.96
N GLY A 61 -2.47 18.14 -6.79
CA GLY A 61 -1.10 17.76 -6.47
C GLY A 61 -0.85 16.25 -6.54
N ARG A 62 0.43 15.87 -6.55
CA ARG A 62 0.85 14.46 -6.60
C ARG A 62 0.75 13.86 -5.20
N CYS A 63 0.02 12.75 -5.06
CA CYS A 63 -0.04 12.03 -3.79
C CYS A 63 1.37 11.60 -3.34
N PRO A 64 1.77 11.89 -2.08
CA PRO A 64 3.12 11.61 -1.60
C PRO A 64 3.40 10.12 -1.42
N TRP A 65 2.33 9.30 -1.37
CA TRP A 65 2.43 7.85 -1.21
C TRP A 65 2.75 7.13 -2.52
N ILE A 66 2.67 7.80 -3.68
CA ILE A 66 2.99 7.17 -4.97
C ILE A 66 4.47 6.75 -4.99
N GLY A 67 4.70 5.46 -5.22
CA GLY A 67 6.02 4.80 -5.20
C GLY A 67 6.35 4.11 -3.87
N THR A 68 5.53 4.28 -2.83
CA THR A 68 5.70 3.60 -1.54
C THR A 68 5.30 2.14 -1.66
N ARG A 69 6.14 1.24 -1.15
CA ARG A 69 5.87 -0.20 -1.13
C ARG A 69 4.74 -0.52 -0.15
N VAL A 70 3.84 -1.43 -0.52
CA VAL A 70 2.82 -1.96 0.39
C VAL A 70 3.22 -3.35 0.86
N VAL A 71 3.05 -3.62 2.16
CA VAL A 71 3.35 -4.90 2.79
C VAL A 71 2.06 -5.47 3.37
N ASP A 72 1.77 -6.72 3.02
CA ASP A 72 0.65 -7.46 3.61
C ASP A 72 1.00 -7.88 5.04
N ASP A 73 0.21 -7.40 6.00
CA ASP A 73 0.34 -7.70 7.42
C ASP A 73 -0.86 -8.46 7.99
N ARG A 74 -1.73 -9.04 7.12
CA ARG A 74 -2.90 -9.81 7.57
C ARG A 74 -2.53 -10.99 8.46
N ALA A 75 -1.37 -11.61 8.23
CA ALA A 75 -0.87 -12.71 9.05
C ALA A 75 -0.51 -12.27 10.48
N ASP A 76 -0.18 -10.99 10.69
CA ASP A 76 0.17 -10.44 12.02
C ASP A 76 -1.05 -10.40 12.96
N PHE A 77 -2.27 -10.47 12.42
CA PHE A 77 -3.53 -10.37 13.16
C PHE A 77 -4.31 -11.69 13.26
N ALA A 78 -3.79 -12.78 12.71
CA ALA A 78 -4.41 -14.08 12.89
C ALA A 78 -4.35 -14.46 14.38
N PRO A 79 -5.49 -14.79 15.03
CA PRO A 79 -5.45 -15.23 16.42
C PRO A 79 -4.53 -16.45 16.52
N HIS A 80 -3.62 -16.44 17.48
CA HIS A 80 -2.79 -17.61 17.78
C HIS A 80 -3.73 -18.79 18.05
N ALA A 81 -3.71 -19.78 17.16
CA ALA A 81 -4.44 -21.03 17.31
C ALA A 81 -3.85 -21.86 18.47
#